data_AF-A0A293LI54-F1
#
_entry.id   AF-A0A293LI54-F1
#
_cell.length_a   1.000
_cell.length_b   1.000
_cell.length_c   1.000
_cell.angle_alpha   90.00
_cell.angle_beta   90.00
_cell.angle_gamma   90.00
#
_symmetry.space_group_name_H-M   'P 1'
#
loop_
_entity.id
_entity.type
_entity.pdbx_description
1 polymer ?
#
loop_
_entity_poly.entity_id
_entity_poly.type
_entity_poly.pdbx_seq_one_letter_code
_entity_poly.pdbx_strand_id
1 'polypeptide(L)'
;MRNFNVLKDSMLVMLNGILSTGIFPHELKTAVVRPVYKSGKRYVMGNYRPVSILPIFAQIIEKHIEQVCVKFMLKFSILANTQ
;
A
#
# COMPACT_ATOMS: atom_id res chain seq x y z
N MET A 1 22.14 -4.92 5.74
CA MET A 1 21.14 -4.13 5.00
C MET A 1 21.80 -2.91 4.36
N ARG A 2 22.39 -3.03 3.16
CA ARG A 2 23.22 -1.96 2.55
C ARG A 2 22.40 -0.74 2.08
N ASN A 3 21.14 -0.94 1.69
CA ASN A 3 20.31 0.12 1.11
C ASN A 3 19.37 0.79 2.11
N PHE A 4 19.16 0.19 3.30
CA PHE A 4 18.23 0.74 4.30
C PHE A 4 18.65 2.14 4.75
N ASN A 5 19.94 2.35 4.99
CA ASN A 5 20.45 3.63 5.47
C ASN A 5 20.25 4.77 4.46
N VAL A 6 20.20 4.47 3.16
CA VAL A 6 19.95 5.46 2.11
C VAL A 6 18.46 5.73 1.97
N LEU A 7 17.63 4.69 2.08
CA LEU A 7 16.19 4.79 1.87
C LEU A 7 15.45 5.36 3.10
N LYS A 8 15.96 5.15 4.31
CA LYS A 8 15.27 5.52 5.56
C LYS A 8 14.92 7.02 5.60
N ASP A 9 15.84 7.88 5.16
CA ASP A 9 15.66 9.33 5.28
C ASP A 9 14.59 9.83 4.30
N SER A 10 14.62 9.32 3.06
CA SER A 10 13.59 9.61 2.07
C SER A 10 12.21 9.12 2.51
N MET A 11 12.15 7.90 3.06
CA MET A 11 10.89 7.33 3.56
C MET A 11 10.34 8.09 4.77
N LEU A 12 11.21 8.53 5.68
CA LEU A 12 10.82 9.32 6.84
C LEU A 12 10.24 10.68 6.42
N VAL A 13 10.86 11.36 5.45
CA VAL A 13 10.35 12.62 4.90
C VAL A 13 8.97 12.42 4.26
N MET A 14 8.80 11.37 3.46
CA MET A 14 7.49 11.05 2.85
C MET A 14 6.42 10.77 3.91
N LEU A 15 6.73 9.92 4.90
CA LEU A 15 5.79 9.58 5.98
C LEU A 15 5.36 10.81 6.77
N ASN A 16 6.32 11.63 7.22
CA ASN A 16 6.02 12.83 7.99
C ASN A 16 5.21 13.84 7.16
N GLY A 17 5.52 13.99 5.88
CA GLY A 17 4.75 14.83 4.96
C GLY A 17 3.30 14.35 4.82
N ILE A 18 3.09 13.05 4.62
CA ILE A 18 1.75 12.46 4.51
C ILE A 18 0.97 12.63 5.81
N LEU A 19 1.59 12.36 6.97
CA LEU A 19 0.92 12.48 8.27
C LEU A 19 0.59 13.93 8.62
N SER A 20 1.48 14.88 8.30
CA SER A 20 1.26 16.31 8.57
C SER A 20 0.21 16.95 7.66
N THR A 21 0.12 16.51 6.41
CA THR A 21 -0.78 17.13 5.40
C THR A 21 -2.07 16.35 5.19
N GLY A 22 -2.09 15.06 5.54
CA GLY A 22 -3.15 14.13 5.16
C GLY A 22 -3.16 13.79 3.66
N ILE A 23 -2.18 14.25 2.88
CA ILE A 23 -2.14 14.08 1.43
C ILE A 23 -1.16 12.97 1.06
N PHE A 24 -1.67 11.92 0.41
CA PHE A 24 -0.83 10.88 -0.16
C PHE A 24 -0.44 11.22 -1.61
N PRO A 25 0.86 11.21 -1.97
CA PRO A 25 1.36 11.59 -3.30
C PRO A 25 0.69 10.83 -4.44
N HIS A 26 0.43 11.49 -5.58
CA HIS A 26 -0.26 10.87 -6.71
C HIS A 26 0.57 9.76 -7.36
N GLU A 27 1.88 9.98 -7.48
CA GLU A 27 2.86 9.08 -8.07
C GLU A 27 2.91 7.74 -7.33
N LEU A 28 2.69 7.77 -6.00
CA LEU A 28 2.65 6.58 -5.17
C LEU A 28 1.31 5.85 -5.24
N LYS A 29 0.26 6.47 -5.79
CA LYS A 29 -1.06 5.83 -6.04
C LYS A 29 -1.11 5.15 -7.41
N THR A 30 -0.20 5.50 -8.32
CA THR A 30 -0.18 4.95 -9.68
C THR A 30 0.36 3.52 -9.66
N ALA A 31 -0.46 2.57 -10.14
CA ALA A 31 -0.09 1.15 -10.21
C ALA A 31 0.12 0.70 -11.66
N VAL A 32 1.03 -0.25 -11.85
CA VAL A 32 1.15 -0.98 -13.12
C VAL A 32 0.15 -2.12 -13.11
N VAL A 33 -0.78 -2.13 -14.08
CA VAL A 33 -1.76 -3.22 -14.21
C VAL A 33 -1.18 -4.34 -15.05
N ARG A 34 -1.06 -5.53 -14.45
CA ARG A 34 -0.61 -6.74 -15.16
C ARG A 34 -1.73 -7.78 -15.19
N PRO A 35 -2.14 -8.26 -16.38
CA PRO A 35 -3.10 -9.35 -16.46
C PRO A 35 -2.46 -10.67 -16.01
N VAL A 36 -3.09 -11.33 -15.05
CA VAL A 36 -2.69 -12.65 -14.54
C VAL A 36 -3.76 -13.66 -14.91
N TYR A 37 -3.34 -14.76 -15.55
CA TYR A 37 -4.25 -15.83 -15.96
C TYR A 37 -4.89 -16.50 -14.73
N LYS A 38 -6.22 -16.66 -14.76
CA LYS A 38 -7.00 -17.32 -13.70
C LYS A 38 -7.30 -18.78 -14.05
N SER A 39 -8.07 -19.03 -15.10
CA SER A 39 -8.53 -20.38 -15.49
C SER A 39 -9.19 -20.40 -16.87
N GLY A 40 -9.40 -21.58 -17.48
CA GLY A 40 -10.09 -21.74 -18.76
C GLY A 40 -9.17 -21.70 -20.00
N LYS A 41 -9.59 -20.97 -21.03
CA LYS A 41 -8.88 -20.86 -22.31
C LYS A 41 -8.01 -19.61 -22.32
N ARG A 42 -6.70 -19.75 -22.58
CA ARG A 42 -5.73 -18.64 -22.54
C ARG A 42 -5.94 -17.56 -23.60
N TYR A 43 -6.63 -17.87 -24.69
CA TYR A 43 -6.92 -16.89 -25.75
C TYR A 43 -8.17 -16.05 -25.47
N VAL A 44 -8.90 -16.33 -24.39
CA VAL A 44 -10.07 -15.56 -23.98
C VAL A 44 -9.64 -14.53 -22.95
N MET A 45 -9.74 -13.23 -23.28
CA MET A 45 -9.31 -12.14 -22.40
C MET A 45 -10.02 -12.14 -21.04
N GLY A 46 -11.29 -12.55 -20.98
CA GLY A 46 -12.05 -12.63 -19.73
C GLY A 46 -11.52 -13.66 -18.71
N ASN A 47 -10.59 -14.52 -19.12
CA ASN A 47 -9.94 -15.50 -18.23
C ASN A 47 -8.72 -14.95 -17.49
N TYR A 48 -8.41 -13.67 -17.65
CA TYR A 48 -7.34 -12.96 -16.94
C TYR A 48 -7.93 -12.00 -15.92
N ARG A 49 -7.23 -11.83 -14.81
CA ARG A 49 -7.52 -10.81 -13.79
C ARG A 49 -6.52 -9.68 -13.92
N PRO A 50 -6.95 -8.41 -13.95
CA PRO A 50 -6.04 -7.29 -13.81
C PRO A 50 -5.51 -7.26 -12.37
N VAL A 51 -4.18 -7.28 -12.20
CA VAL A 51 -3.53 -7.10 -10.89
C VAL A 51 -2.79 -5.78 -10.90
N SER A 52 -3.13 -4.90 -9.97
CA SER A 52 -2.47 -3.61 -9.77
C SER A 52 -1.23 -3.78 -8.90
N ILE A 53 -0.06 -3.53 -9.48
CA ILE A 53 1.23 -3.58 -8.79
C ILE A 53 1.61 -2.14 -8.42
N LEU A 54 1.48 -1.83 -7.13
CA LEU A 54 1.86 -0.52 -6.58
C LEU A 54 3.38 -0.39 -6.39
N PRO A 55 3.92 0.84 -6.37
CA PRO A 55 5.30 1.09 -5.99
C PRO A 55 5.59 0.53 -4.60
N ILE A 56 6.78 -0.06 -4.39
CA ILE A 56 7.14 -0.68 -3.12
C ILE A 56 7.07 0.29 -1.94
N PHE A 57 7.42 1.57 -2.16
CA PHE A 57 7.30 2.60 -1.13
C PHE A 57 5.86 2.85 -0.71
N ALA A 58 4.91 2.81 -1.66
CA ALA A 58 3.50 2.97 -1.36
C ALA A 58 3.01 1.87 -0.43
N GLN A 59 3.34 0.61 -0.73
CA GLN A 59 2.96 -0.54 0.09
C GLN A 59 3.54 -0.48 1.51
N ILE A 60 4.81 -0.05 1.66
CA ILE A 60 5.43 0.05 2.99
C ILE A 60 4.78 1.16 3.81
N ILE A 61 4.54 2.33 3.21
CA ILE A 61 3.91 3.48 3.87
C ILE A 61 2.47 3.14 4.25
N GLU A 62 1.70 2.56 3.33
CA GLU A 62 0.31 2.15 3.56
C GLU A 62 0.21 1.18 4.74
N LYS A 63 1.08 0.17 4.78
CA LYS A 63 1.14 -0.77 5.89
C LYS A 63 1.48 -0.10 7.23
N HIS A 64 2.36 0.89 7.23
CA HIS A 64 2.67 1.64 8.45
C HIS A 64 1.47 2.46 8.93
N ILE A 65 0.81 3.19 8.01
CA ILE A 65 -0.38 3.99 8.30
C ILE A 65 -1.51 3.10 8.81
N GLU A 66 -1.77 1.96 8.15
CA GLU A 66 -2.76 0.97 8.57
C GLU A 66 -2.50 0.53 10.01
N GLN A 67 -1.26 0.16 10.35
CA GLN A 67 -0.91 -0.27 11.70
C GLN A 67 -1.14 0.84 12.74
N VAL A 68 -0.80 2.09 12.42
CA VAL A 68 -1.02 3.24 13.31
C VAL A 68 -2.51 3.48 13.52
N CYS A 69 -3.29 3.49 12.42
CA CYS A 69 -4.73 3.69 12.45
C CYS A 69 -5.45 2.58 13.24
N VAL A 70 -5.14 1.32 12.96
CA VAL A 70 -5.75 0.17 13.67
C VAL A 70 -5.40 0.22 15.15
N LYS A 71 -4.14 0.49 15.52
CA LYS A 71 -3.75 0.64 16.93
C LYS A 71 -4.50 1.76 17.62
N PHE A 72 -4.68 2.91 16.95
CA PHE A 72 -5.48 4.01 17.46
C PHE A 72 -6.93 3.58 17.66
N MET A 73 -7.56 3.00 16.64
CA MET A 73 -8.96 2.57 16.70
C MET A 73 -9.21 1.54 17.81
N LEU A 74 -8.31 0.57 18.00
CA LEU A 74 -8.39 -0.40 19.08
C LEU A 74 -8.20 0.24 20.46
N LYS A 75 -7.23 1.16 20.59
CA LYS A 75 -6.97 1.89 21.85
C LYS A 75 -8.19 2.67 22.33
N PHE A 76 -8.98 3.22 21.40
CA PHE A 76 -10.18 4.00 21.70
C PHE A 76 -11.48 3.20 21.53
N SER A 77 -11.41 1.87 21.39
CA SER A 77 -12.57 0.98 21.22
C SER A 77 -13.51 1.40 20.10
N ILE A 78 -12.97 2.00 19.03
CA ILE A 78 -13.74 2.48 17.87
C ILE A 78 -14.15 1.29 16.99
N LEU A 79 -13.28 0.29 16.86
CA LEU A 79 -13.62 -0.95 16.18
C LEU A 79 -14.17 -1.95 17.20
N ALA A 80 -15.39 -2.43 16.98
CA ALA A 80 -15.94 -3.55 17.73
C ALA A 80 -15.12 -4.81 17.45
N ASN A 81 -14.86 -5.60 18.49
CA ASN A 81 -14.13 -6.86 18.38
C ASN A 81 -15.05 -7.95 17.78
N THR A 82 -15.28 -7.88 16.47
CA THR A 82 -15.91 -8.96 15.69
C THR A 82 -14.85 -9.53 14.75
N GLN A 83 -14.08 -10.49 15.28
CA GLN A 83 -13.36 -11.48 14.48
C GLN A 83 -14.21 -12.72 14.30
#